data_AF-A0ABD3IF45-F1
#
_entry.id   AF-A0ABD3IF45-F1
#
_cell.length_a   1.000
_cell.length_b   1.000
_cell.length_c   1.000
_cell.angle_alpha   90.00
_cell.angle_beta   90.00
_cell.angle_gamma   90.00
#
_symmetry.space_group_name_H-M   'P 1'
#
loop_
_entity.id
_entity.type
_entity.pdbx_description
1 polymer ?
#
loop_
_entity_poly.entity_id
_entity_poly.type
_entity_poly.pdbx_seq_one_letter_code
_entity_poly.pdbx_strand_id
1 'polypeptide(L)'
;MTRNPSIPRLRKRTEWQNSKWHSHSHSSPRRGGSGPGGGGVGRSLGLIAQAAAMGMATMMMVSLYRRLRGMLLLGYDQTLEETDSDRAGRLAELKVADVFQSVPGVQVYSCLRIPDTGRRGRREIDIVLLLKRELYVLEVKNWSGEIRVQPDGSWCQIRRNGSIQTHPNIVEETKYRASLLESYITRRGVKLPQDFVQSKVVLMNEECRPEQAIMMQREVLLSDQWQNFLDRNSSKGFTGWLKKLVKPNTKTEGLNEATRKQLQFILSTAPTWDRLVLVGGSTFTGDFQRFKGTQEDLEALRGFKRSSYSQLLVSHQRSWLPQILGAIFGARPYVKLVLSSRDYRDGNPGWSDRKQQEVVNEETEVRSGLEIMFRVVGQSKLQSFPVNKVLSMSLSA
;
A
#
# COMPACT_ATOMS: atom_id res chain seq x y z
N MET A 1 36.15 25.06 26.74
CA MET A 1 35.34 26.29 26.68
C MET A 1 34.44 26.14 25.47
N THR A 2 33.11 26.09 25.50
CA THR A 2 32.08 26.55 26.44
C THR A 2 30.81 25.71 26.27
N ARG A 3 29.95 25.82 27.28
CA ARG A 3 28.84 24.97 27.74
C ARG A 3 27.68 24.67 26.79
N ASN A 4 27.15 23.47 27.02
CA ASN A 4 25.79 22.96 26.81
C ASN A 4 24.73 23.71 27.67
N PRO A 5 23.45 23.71 27.29
CA PRO A 5 22.43 23.35 28.28
C PRO A 5 21.34 22.39 27.77
N SER A 6 21.33 21.21 28.42
CA SER A 6 20.21 20.55 29.12
C SER A 6 18.88 20.26 28.39
N ILE A 7 18.63 18.96 28.16
CA ILE A 7 17.29 18.35 28.06
C ILE A 7 17.11 17.38 29.26
N PRO A 8 16.00 17.41 30.01
CA PRO A 8 15.83 16.59 31.23
C PRO A 8 15.52 15.13 30.92
N ARG A 9 16.26 14.21 31.58
CA ARG A 9 15.98 12.78 31.68
C ARG A 9 14.88 12.53 32.73
N LEU A 10 13.77 11.92 32.32
CA LEU A 10 12.75 11.42 33.26
C LEU A 10 13.24 10.13 33.92
N ARG A 11 13.26 10.19 35.25
CA ARG A 11 13.81 9.21 36.18
C ARG A 11 12.73 8.18 36.54
N LYS A 12 13.04 6.89 36.38
CA LYS A 12 12.30 5.78 36.99
C LYS A 12 12.29 5.94 38.51
N ARG A 13 11.15 5.72 39.16
CA ARG A 13 11.07 5.48 40.60
C ARG A 13 10.19 4.26 40.86
N THR A 14 10.76 3.34 41.62
CA THR A 14 10.29 2.05 42.09
C THR A 14 9.35 2.18 43.30
N GLU A 15 8.39 1.23 43.36
CA GLU A 15 7.88 0.41 44.50
C GLU A 15 7.57 1.01 45.89
N TRP A 16 6.74 0.24 46.62
CA TRP A 16 6.31 0.24 48.04
C TRP A 16 4.81 0.52 48.21
N GLN A 17 4.04 -0.17 49.05
CA GLN A 17 4.08 -1.52 49.64
C GLN A 17 2.66 -1.77 50.18
N ASN A 18 2.32 -3.04 50.37
CA ASN A 18 1.10 -3.52 51.04
C ASN A 18 0.93 -2.94 52.45
N SER A 19 -0.31 -2.65 52.85
CA SER A 19 -0.72 -2.81 54.25
C SER A 19 -2.22 -3.13 54.36
N LYS A 20 -2.50 -4.37 54.77
CA LYS A 20 -3.74 -4.84 55.39
C LYS A 20 -4.07 -4.00 56.61
N TRP A 21 -5.35 -3.75 56.90
CA TRP A 21 -5.84 -3.68 58.28
C TRP A 21 -7.25 -4.27 58.39
N HIS A 22 -7.40 -5.10 59.42
CA HIS A 22 -8.57 -5.87 59.80
C HIS A 22 -9.63 -5.02 60.49
N SER A 23 -10.87 -5.51 60.38
CA SER A 23 -12.01 -5.34 61.26
C SER A 23 -11.66 -5.17 62.74
N HIS A 24 -12.37 -4.31 63.48
CA HIS A 24 -12.81 -4.57 64.85
C HIS A 24 -14.12 -3.81 65.14
N SER A 25 -15.11 -4.59 65.57
CA SER A 25 -16.40 -4.18 66.12
C SER A 25 -16.24 -3.60 67.52
N HIS A 26 -16.96 -2.53 67.85
CA HIS A 26 -17.29 -2.21 69.25
C HIS A 26 -18.70 -1.64 69.41
N SER A 27 -19.22 -2.01 70.56
CA SER A 27 -20.59 -2.09 71.04
C SER A 27 -21.21 -0.76 71.48
N SER A 28 -22.55 -0.72 71.43
CA SER A 28 -23.47 0.24 72.05
C SER A 28 -23.23 0.44 73.56
N PRO A 29 -23.80 1.47 74.24
CA PRO A 29 -25.21 1.38 74.64
C PRO A 29 -26.02 2.71 74.83
N ARG A 30 -27.33 2.58 74.56
CA ARG A 30 -28.54 3.02 75.30
C ARG A 30 -28.84 4.49 75.68
N ARG A 31 -30.17 4.71 75.68
CA ARG A 31 -31.06 5.76 76.24
C ARG A 31 -31.32 6.91 75.27
N GLY A 32 -32.54 7.35 75.01
CA GLY A 32 -33.88 7.07 75.54
C GLY A 32 -34.73 8.30 75.20
N GLY A 33 -35.98 8.15 74.79
CA GLY A 33 -36.83 9.32 74.50
C GLY A 33 -38.00 9.02 73.59
N SER A 34 -39.18 9.04 74.20
CA SER A 34 -40.53 8.90 73.64
C SER A 34 -41.02 10.13 72.87
N GLY A 35 -41.84 9.91 71.85
CA GLY A 35 -42.97 10.81 71.50
C GLY A 35 -42.99 11.33 70.05
N PRO A 36 -44.19 11.55 69.46
CA PRO A 36 -44.46 11.18 68.06
C PRO A 36 -44.67 12.39 67.13
N GLY A 37 -44.46 12.20 65.84
CA GLY A 37 -44.80 13.18 64.81
C GLY A 37 -44.67 12.60 63.41
N GLY A 38 -45.80 12.13 62.87
CA GLY A 38 -45.88 11.59 61.51
C GLY A 38 -45.77 12.69 60.45
N GLY A 39 -45.36 12.27 59.25
CA GLY A 39 -45.51 13.04 58.02
C GLY A 39 -44.23 13.19 57.22
N GLY A 40 -44.07 12.37 56.16
CA GLY A 40 -43.19 12.73 55.05
C GLY A 40 -42.02 11.81 54.74
N VAL A 41 -42.22 10.50 54.57
CA VAL A 41 -41.16 9.60 54.06
C VAL A 41 -41.45 9.05 52.64
N GLY A 42 -42.65 9.29 52.10
CA GLY A 42 -43.04 8.74 50.78
C GLY A 42 -42.47 9.46 49.54
N ARG A 43 -42.01 10.71 49.65
CA ARG A 43 -41.55 11.50 48.49
C ARG A 43 -40.03 11.58 48.30
N SER A 44 -39.26 11.36 49.37
CA SER A 44 -37.78 11.45 49.33
C SER A 44 -37.12 10.20 48.72
N LEU A 45 -37.65 9.01 49.02
CA LEU A 45 -37.10 7.75 48.52
C LEU A 45 -37.30 7.57 47.00
N GLY A 46 -38.40 8.08 46.45
CA GLY A 46 -38.66 8.03 45.00
C GLY A 46 -37.70 8.89 44.17
N LEU A 47 -37.33 10.06 44.68
CA LEU A 47 -36.38 10.97 44.03
C LEU A 47 -34.95 10.44 44.09
N ILE A 48 -34.53 9.85 45.21
CA ILE A 48 -33.19 9.25 45.36
C ILE A 48 -33.08 7.99 44.48
N ALA A 49 -34.13 7.16 44.41
CA ALA A 49 -34.16 6.00 43.53
C ALA A 49 -34.16 6.38 42.04
N GLN A 50 -34.89 7.43 41.64
CA GLN A 50 -34.87 7.95 40.27
C GLN A 50 -33.51 8.56 39.90
N ALA A 51 -32.88 9.33 40.79
CA ALA A 51 -31.56 9.90 40.57
C ALA A 51 -30.48 8.82 40.47
N ALA A 52 -30.53 7.78 41.30
CA ALA A 52 -29.62 6.64 41.24
C ALA A 52 -29.81 5.81 39.96
N ALA A 53 -31.06 5.59 39.53
CA ALA A 53 -31.37 4.91 38.28
C ALA A 53 -30.91 5.72 37.05
N MET A 54 -31.10 7.05 37.04
CA MET A 54 -30.57 7.93 35.98
C MET A 54 -29.03 7.97 35.99
N GLY A 55 -28.40 7.95 37.17
CA GLY A 55 -26.93 7.87 37.32
C GLY A 55 -26.36 6.55 36.79
N MET A 56 -27.02 5.43 37.05
CA MET A 56 -26.62 4.12 36.51
C MET A 56 -26.87 4.02 35.01
N ALA A 57 -28.00 4.54 34.51
CA ALA A 57 -28.30 4.57 33.09
C ALA A 57 -27.31 5.44 32.31
N THR A 58 -26.94 6.61 32.85
CA THR A 58 -25.91 7.47 32.24
C THR A 58 -24.52 6.82 32.28
N MET A 59 -24.13 6.16 33.38
CA MET A 59 -22.87 5.41 33.42
C MET A 59 -22.85 4.21 32.46
N MET A 60 -23.96 3.49 32.30
CA MET A 60 -24.09 2.41 31.30
C MET A 60 -24.01 2.98 29.88
N MET A 61 -24.67 4.10 29.60
CA MET A 61 -24.62 4.78 28.30
C MET A 61 -23.22 5.32 27.99
N VAL A 62 -22.50 5.85 28.97
CA VAL A 62 -21.11 6.30 28.80
C VAL A 62 -20.15 5.11 28.60
N SER A 63 -20.35 4.02 29.33
CA SER A 63 -19.58 2.78 29.17
C SER A 63 -19.81 2.14 27.79
N LEU A 64 -21.07 2.08 27.36
CA LEU A 64 -21.47 1.62 26.04
C LEU A 64 -20.92 2.54 24.95
N TYR A 65 -21.00 3.86 25.13
CA TYR A 65 -20.39 4.85 24.24
C TYR A 65 -18.87 4.67 24.14
N ARG A 66 -18.15 4.44 25.25
CA ARG A 66 -16.70 4.18 25.21
C ARG A 66 -16.37 2.87 24.50
N ARG A 67 -17.14 1.80 24.73
CA ARG A 67 -16.97 0.49 24.05
C ARG A 67 -17.28 0.57 22.56
N LEU A 68 -18.34 1.28 22.17
CA LEU A 68 -18.74 1.47 20.78
C LEU A 68 -17.83 2.46 20.04
N ARG A 69 -17.38 3.54 20.70
CA ARG A 69 -16.32 4.43 20.21
C ARG A 69 -15.03 3.64 19.98
N GLY A 70 -14.69 2.72 20.88
CA GLY A 70 -13.58 1.79 20.65
C GLY A 70 -13.77 0.93 19.40
N MET A 71 -14.98 0.40 19.18
CA MET A 71 -15.30 -0.46 18.03
C MET A 71 -15.35 0.29 16.67
N LEU A 72 -15.72 1.57 16.69
CA LEU A 72 -15.86 2.45 15.51
C LEU A 72 -14.66 3.35 15.22
N LEU A 73 -13.87 3.74 16.22
CA LEU A 73 -12.80 4.76 16.10
C LEU A 73 -11.40 4.28 16.52
N LEU A 74 -11.22 3.09 17.12
CA LEU A 74 -9.89 2.49 17.14
C LEU A 74 -9.62 1.93 15.75
N GLY A 75 -8.52 2.40 15.16
CA GLY A 75 -8.04 1.93 13.86
C GLY A 75 -8.08 0.42 13.83
N TYR A 76 -8.68 -0.12 12.78
CA TYR A 76 -8.53 -1.54 12.49
C TYR A 76 -7.08 -1.72 12.02
N ASP A 77 -6.21 -1.98 12.99
CA ASP A 77 -4.80 -2.14 12.76
C ASP A 77 -4.54 -3.59 12.36
N GLN A 78 -4.92 -3.93 11.14
CA GLN A 78 -4.48 -5.19 10.53
C GLN A 78 -3.05 -4.98 10.05
N THR A 79 -2.08 -4.97 10.96
CA THR A 79 -0.68 -5.04 10.57
C THR A 79 -0.42 -6.42 10.00
N LEU A 80 -0.24 -6.53 8.69
CA LEU A 80 0.34 -7.74 8.12
C LEU A 80 1.83 -7.73 8.46
N GLU A 81 2.33 -8.85 8.97
CA GLU A 81 3.77 -9.04 9.15
C GLU A 81 4.44 -9.00 7.77
N GLU A 82 5.19 -7.93 7.52
CA GLU A 82 6.13 -7.83 6.42
C GLU A 82 7.48 -8.34 6.92
N THR A 83 8.14 -9.22 6.17
CA THR A 83 9.47 -9.67 6.57
C THR A 83 10.47 -8.53 6.43
N ASP A 84 11.52 -8.52 7.26
CA ASP A 84 12.59 -7.52 7.14
C ASP A 84 13.23 -7.54 5.74
N SER A 85 13.28 -8.70 5.09
CA SER A 85 13.79 -8.86 3.73
C SER A 85 12.90 -8.16 2.70
N ASP A 86 11.58 -8.32 2.79
CA ASP A 86 10.63 -7.69 1.86
C ASP A 86 10.64 -6.17 2.05
N ARG A 87 10.64 -5.72 3.32
CA ARG A 87 10.75 -4.30 3.66
C ARG A 87 12.05 -3.70 3.13
N ALA A 88 13.18 -4.40 3.28
CA ALA A 88 14.48 -3.94 2.80
C ALA A 88 14.53 -3.91 1.26
N GLY A 89 13.89 -4.85 0.56
CA GLY A 89 13.75 -4.85 -0.89
C GLY A 89 12.98 -3.62 -1.38
N ARG A 90 11.77 -3.42 -0.82
CA ARG A 90 10.90 -2.29 -1.14
C ARG A 90 11.55 -0.93 -0.87
N LEU A 91 12.27 -0.78 0.25
CA LEU A 91 13.01 0.45 0.54
C LEU A 91 14.16 0.69 -0.45
N ALA A 92 14.81 -0.36 -0.94
CA ALA A 92 15.83 -0.22 -1.97
C ALA A 92 15.23 0.23 -3.31
N GLU A 93 14.11 -0.34 -3.74
CA GLU A 93 13.38 0.09 -4.93
C GLU A 93 12.96 1.56 -4.84
N LEU A 94 12.37 1.97 -3.70
CA LEU A 94 12.00 3.37 -3.45
C LEU A 94 13.21 4.30 -3.51
N LYS A 95 14.34 3.90 -2.91
CA LYS A 95 15.58 4.67 -2.96
C LYS A 95 16.07 4.86 -4.40
N VAL A 96 16.06 3.79 -5.21
CA VAL A 96 16.46 3.86 -6.63
C VAL A 96 15.52 4.79 -7.40
N ALA A 97 14.21 4.64 -7.21
CA ALA A 97 13.22 5.48 -7.90
C ALA A 97 13.38 6.97 -7.54
N ASP A 98 13.50 7.31 -6.26
CA ASP A 98 13.65 8.68 -5.75
C ASP A 98 14.91 9.37 -6.32
N VAL A 99 16.03 8.63 -6.34
CA VAL A 99 17.27 9.05 -6.97
C VAL A 99 17.06 9.44 -8.43
N PHE A 100 16.42 8.59 -9.25
CA PHE A 100 16.21 8.88 -10.66
C PHE A 100 15.18 9.97 -10.91
N GLN A 101 14.17 10.10 -10.04
CA GLN A 101 13.20 11.20 -10.12
C GLN A 101 13.87 12.57 -9.94
N SER A 102 14.96 12.64 -9.17
CA SER A 102 15.75 13.86 -8.99
C SER A 102 16.59 14.26 -10.22
N VAL A 103 16.75 13.36 -11.21
CA VAL A 103 17.57 13.59 -12.40
C VAL A 103 16.77 14.34 -13.48
N PRO A 104 17.18 15.55 -13.89
CA PRO A 104 16.45 16.32 -14.90
C PRO A 104 16.36 15.59 -16.24
N GLY A 105 15.14 15.42 -16.75
CA GLY A 105 14.86 14.79 -18.05
C GLY A 105 14.66 13.28 -18.00
N VAL A 106 14.71 12.67 -16.81
CA VAL A 106 14.33 11.27 -16.58
C VAL A 106 12.89 11.22 -16.08
N GLN A 107 12.11 10.29 -16.63
CA GLN A 107 10.80 9.94 -16.08
C GLN A 107 10.85 8.54 -15.50
N VAL A 108 10.26 8.37 -14.32
CA VAL A 108 10.34 7.12 -13.55
C VAL A 108 8.94 6.55 -13.39
N TYR A 109 8.79 5.27 -13.71
CA TYR A 109 7.57 4.51 -13.50
C TYR A 109 7.90 3.28 -12.66
N SER A 110 7.10 2.95 -11.67
CA SER A 110 7.40 1.87 -10.72
C SER A 110 6.29 0.83 -10.68
N CYS A 111 6.66 -0.41 -10.37
CA CYS A 111 5.76 -1.55 -10.17
C CYS A 111 4.81 -1.79 -11.35
N LEU A 112 5.31 -1.66 -12.59
CA LEU A 112 4.50 -1.92 -13.78
C LEU A 112 4.27 -3.42 -13.94
N ARG A 113 3.02 -3.82 -14.13
CA ARG A 113 2.56 -5.21 -14.24
C ARG A 113 2.12 -5.51 -15.66
N ILE A 114 3.10 -5.84 -16.49
CA ILE A 114 2.88 -6.06 -17.92
C ILE A 114 2.24 -7.44 -18.14
N PRO A 115 1.14 -7.54 -18.92
CA PRO A 115 0.57 -8.82 -19.30
C PRO A 115 1.59 -9.68 -20.04
N ASP A 116 1.76 -10.90 -19.56
CA ASP A 116 2.63 -11.88 -20.18
C ASP A 116 1.83 -12.64 -21.24
N THR A 117 2.22 -12.50 -22.50
CA THR A 117 1.55 -13.17 -23.63
C THR A 117 2.07 -14.58 -23.86
N GLY A 118 3.25 -14.92 -23.35
CA GLY A 118 3.88 -16.24 -23.52
C GLY A 118 3.60 -17.18 -22.34
N ARG A 119 3.41 -16.64 -21.14
CA ARG A 119 3.07 -17.39 -19.93
C ARG A 119 1.81 -16.77 -19.32
N ARG A 120 0.98 -17.56 -18.61
CA ARG A 120 -0.21 -17.03 -17.94
C ARG A 120 0.17 -15.98 -16.88
N GLY A 121 -0.54 -14.84 -16.86
CA GLY A 121 -0.48 -13.84 -15.79
C GLY A 121 0.12 -12.49 -16.20
N ARG A 122 0.58 -11.73 -15.20
CA ARG A 122 1.28 -10.46 -15.35
C ARG A 122 2.70 -10.60 -14.77
N ARG A 123 3.67 -9.89 -15.34
CA ARG A 123 5.03 -9.76 -14.79
C ARG A 123 5.23 -8.36 -14.27
N GLU A 124 5.74 -8.27 -13.05
CA GLU A 124 6.10 -7.01 -12.44
C GLU A 124 7.48 -6.56 -12.94
N ILE A 125 7.60 -5.28 -13.22
CA ILE A 125 8.82 -4.55 -13.50
C ILE A 125 8.97 -3.53 -12.38
N ASP A 126 10.05 -3.65 -11.63
CA ASP A 126 10.28 -2.82 -10.44
C ASP A 126 10.33 -1.34 -10.83
N ILE A 127 11.17 -0.99 -11.82
CA ILE A 127 11.34 0.39 -12.28
C ILE A 127 11.54 0.43 -13.81
N VAL A 128 10.84 1.36 -14.46
CA VAL A 128 11.11 1.80 -15.84
C VAL A 128 11.59 3.24 -15.83
N LEU A 129 12.72 3.50 -16.48
CA LEU A 129 13.23 4.84 -16.70
C LEU A 129 13.06 5.22 -18.17
N LEU A 130 12.36 6.31 -18.45
CA LEU A 130 12.30 6.89 -19.78
C LEU A 130 13.25 8.09 -19.87
N LEU A 131 14.27 7.96 -20.72
CA LEU A 131 15.23 8.99 -21.05
C LEU A 131 14.98 9.50 -22.47
N LYS A 132 15.74 10.51 -22.90
CA LYS A 132 15.62 11.11 -24.24
C LYS A 132 15.85 10.11 -25.39
N ARG A 133 16.72 9.11 -25.18
CA ARG A 133 17.20 8.20 -26.24
C ARG A 133 17.02 6.73 -25.94
N GLU A 134 16.66 6.39 -24.71
CA GLU A 134 16.63 5.01 -24.23
C GLU A 134 15.53 4.86 -23.19
N LEU A 135 15.06 3.62 -23.04
CA LEU A 135 14.16 3.20 -21.97
C LEU A 135 14.84 2.08 -21.21
N TYR A 136 15.01 2.25 -19.90
CA TYR A 136 15.61 1.23 -19.05
C TYR A 136 14.54 0.47 -18.28
N VAL A 137 14.66 -0.85 -18.26
CA VAL A 137 13.91 -1.76 -17.40
C VAL A 137 14.86 -2.24 -16.32
N LEU A 138 14.59 -1.85 -15.07
CA LEU A 138 15.43 -2.17 -13.93
C LEU A 138 14.76 -3.23 -13.05
N GLU A 139 15.53 -4.25 -12.70
CA GLU A 139 15.27 -5.13 -11.57
C GLU A 139 16.17 -4.70 -10.42
N VAL A 140 15.62 -4.48 -9.23
CA VAL A 140 16.38 -4.04 -8.05
C VAL A 140 16.48 -5.18 -7.04
N LYS A 141 17.69 -5.45 -6.55
CA LYS A 141 17.94 -6.43 -5.48
C LYS A 141 18.77 -5.82 -4.37
N ASN A 142 18.28 -5.98 -3.13
CA ASN A 142 18.98 -5.58 -1.91
C ASN A 142 19.67 -6.77 -1.22
N TRP A 143 20.27 -7.66 -2.00
CA TRP A 143 20.88 -8.88 -1.50
C TRP A 143 22.21 -8.63 -0.81
N SER A 144 22.48 -9.34 0.28
CA SER A 144 23.80 -9.36 0.96
C SER A 144 24.46 -10.74 0.82
N GLY A 145 25.77 -10.82 1.05
CA GLY A 145 26.51 -12.08 1.06
C GLY A 145 27.05 -12.43 -0.32
N GLU A 146 27.41 -13.70 -0.53
CA GLU A 146 28.01 -14.15 -1.79
C GLU A 146 26.94 -14.53 -2.81
N ILE A 147 27.11 -14.13 -4.06
CA ILE A 147 26.23 -14.53 -5.17
C ILE A 147 27.05 -15.30 -6.20
N ARG A 148 26.65 -16.53 -6.52
CA ARG A 148 27.34 -17.42 -7.45
C ARG A 148 26.42 -17.85 -8.60
N VAL A 149 26.98 -18.10 -9.79
CA VAL A 149 26.23 -18.69 -10.90
C VAL A 149 26.32 -20.20 -10.81
N GLN A 150 25.17 -20.86 -10.95
CA GLN A 150 25.07 -22.31 -11.00
C GLN A 150 25.24 -22.81 -12.44
N PRO A 151 25.53 -24.11 -12.65
CA PRO A 151 25.72 -24.67 -13.99
C PRO A 151 24.53 -24.49 -14.95
N ASP A 152 23.31 -24.38 -14.41
CA ASP A 152 22.08 -24.13 -15.16
C ASP A 152 21.84 -22.64 -15.47
N GLY A 153 22.77 -21.76 -15.08
CA GLY A 153 22.69 -20.31 -15.23
C GLY A 153 21.87 -19.62 -14.14
N SER A 154 21.25 -20.37 -13.22
CA SER A 154 20.56 -19.81 -12.05
C SER A 154 21.55 -19.20 -11.07
N TRP A 155 21.08 -18.31 -10.19
CA TRP A 155 21.95 -17.64 -9.22
C TRP A 155 21.73 -18.21 -7.83
N CYS A 156 22.80 -18.39 -7.07
CA CYS A 156 22.78 -18.90 -5.72
C CYS A 156 23.30 -17.82 -4.77
N GLN A 157 22.48 -17.43 -3.78
CA GLN A 157 22.85 -16.50 -2.73
C GLN A 157 23.22 -17.26 -1.47
N ILE A 158 24.45 -17.09 -1.00
CA ILE A 158 24.89 -17.50 0.33
C ILE A 158 24.82 -16.28 1.23
N ARG A 159 23.79 -16.24 2.09
CA ARG A 159 23.56 -15.13 3.02
C ARG A 159 24.58 -15.16 4.16
N ARG A 160 24.70 -14.05 4.88
CA ARG A 160 25.65 -13.87 6.00
C ARG A 160 25.44 -14.85 7.16
N ASN A 161 24.20 -15.27 7.38
CA ASN A 161 23.87 -16.27 8.39
C ASN A 161 24.11 -17.72 7.90
N GLY A 162 24.75 -17.90 6.74
CA GLY A 162 25.03 -19.20 6.12
C GLY A 162 23.85 -19.80 5.36
N SER A 163 22.65 -19.20 5.42
CA SER A 163 21.50 -19.73 4.67
C SER A 163 21.69 -19.53 3.16
N ILE A 164 21.27 -20.53 2.40
CA ILE A 164 21.41 -20.57 0.95
C ILE A 164 20.04 -20.38 0.31
N GLN A 165 19.96 -19.51 -0.69
CA GLN A 165 18.76 -19.30 -1.48
C GLN A 165 19.09 -19.34 -2.97
N THR A 166 18.37 -20.19 -3.71
CA THR A 166 18.45 -20.25 -5.16
C THR A 166 17.45 -19.30 -5.80
N HIS A 167 17.90 -18.62 -6.85
CA HIS A 167 17.15 -17.66 -7.65
C HIS A 167 17.28 -18.04 -9.12
N PRO A 168 16.30 -17.73 -9.98
CA PRO A 168 16.47 -17.91 -11.42
C PRO A 168 17.58 -17.00 -11.97
N ASN A 169 17.93 -17.17 -13.25
CA ASN A 169 18.82 -16.23 -13.92
C ASN A 169 18.13 -14.85 -14.02
N ILE A 170 18.46 -13.96 -13.10
CA ILE A 170 17.79 -12.66 -12.96
C ILE A 170 18.01 -11.78 -14.19
N VAL A 171 19.16 -11.87 -14.82
CA VAL A 171 19.46 -11.09 -16.03
C VAL A 171 18.56 -11.52 -17.18
N GLU A 172 18.42 -12.83 -17.41
CA GLU A 172 17.55 -13.34 -18.48
C GLU A 172 16.06 -13.09 -18.16
N GLU A 173 15.62 -13.20 -16.91
CA GLU A 173 14.25 -12.83 -16.52
C GLU A 173 13.99 -11.33 -16.69
N THR A 174 14.98 -10.46 -16.46
CA THR A 174 14.84 -9.01 -16.67
C THR A 174 14.79 -8.66 -18.16
N LYS A 175 15.62 -9.31 -18.99
CA LYS A 175 15.54 -9.19 -20.46
C LYS A 175 14.19 -9.64 -20.98
N TYR A 176 13.67 -10.75 -20.46
CA TYR A 176 12.35 -11.23 -20.81
C TYR A 176 11.26 -10.20 -20.48
N ARG A 177 11.28 -9.62 -19.27
CA ARG A 177 10.34 -8.55 -18.89
C ARG A 177 10.47 -7.30 -19.78
N ALA A 178 11.70 -6.94 -20.17
CA ALA A 178 11.94 -5.86 -21.11
C ALA A 178 11.29 -6.13 -22.48
N SER A 179 11.41 -7.36 -23.01
CA SER A 179 10.77 -7.77 -24.26
C SER A 179 9.23 -7.75 -24.17
N LEU A 180 8.66 -8.10 -23.00
CA LEU A 180 7.23 -8.01 -22.75
C LEU A 180 6.75 -6.56 -22.76
N LEU A 181 7.50 -5.66 -22.13
CA LEU A 181 7.20 -4.23 -22.13
C LEU A 181 7.26 -3.63 -23.53
N GLU A 182 8.29 -3.95 -24.31
CA GLU A 182 8.42 -3.52 -25.70
C GLU A 182 7.25 -4.01 -26.56
N SER A 183 6.87 -5.29 -26.40
CA SER A 183 5.71 -5.87 -27.07
C SER A 183 4.40 -5.19 -26.65
N TYR A 184 4.27 -4.84 -25.36
CA TYR A 184 3.12 -4.12 -24.82
C TYR A 184 3.00 -2.71 -25.43
N ILE A 185 4.11 -1.98 -25.50
CA ILE A 185 4.19 -0.64 -26.12
C ILE A 185 3.85 -0.72 -27.62
N THR A 186 4.38 -1.73 -28.33
CA THR A 186 4.13 -1.96 -29.76
C THR A 186 2.65 -2.23 -30.03
N ARG A 187 2.00 -3.09 -29.24
CA ARG A 187 0.55 -3.34 -29.36
C ARG A 187 -0.32 -2.11 -29.07
N ARG A 188 0.23 -1.12 -28.39
CA ARG A 188 -0.40 0.17 -28.08
C ARG A 188 -0.07 1.26 -29.11
N GLY A 189 0.51 0.87 -30.25
CA GLY A 189 0.70 1.72 -31.42
C GLY A 189 2.03 2.47 -31.46
N VAL A 190 2.97 2.21 -30.55
CA VAL A 190 4.30 2.84 -30.56
C VAL A 190 5.35 1.83 -30.97
N LYS A 191 5.96 2.02 -32.14
CA LYS A 191 7.14 1.24 -32.56
C LYS A 191 8.40 1.94 -32.08
N LEU A 192 9.16 1.27 -31.22
CA LEU A 192 10.42 1.79 -30.71
C LEU A 192 11.57 1.50 -31.68
N PRO A 193 12.63 2.33 -31.71
CA PRO A 193 13.86 2.00 -32.40
C PRO A 193 14.47 0.71 -31.89
N GLN A 194 15.25 0.04 -32.74
CA GLN A 194 16.02 -1.13 -32.33
C GLN A 194 16.94 -0.77 -31.15
N ASP A 195 17.04 -1.70 -30.19
CA ASP A 195 17.84 -1.56 -28.97
C ASP A 195 17.49 -0.33 -28.11
N PHE A 196 16.30 0.26 -28.28
CA PHE A 196 15.86 1.37 -27.44
C PHE A 196 15.58 0.96 -26.00
N VAL A 197 15.10 -0.28 -25.80
CA VAL A 197 14.81 -0.84 -24.48
C VAL A 197 16.04 -1.60 -23.96
N GLN A 198 16.53 -1.20 -22.79
CA GLN A 198 17.72 -1.74 -22.15
C GLN A 198 17.34 -2.35 -20.79
N SER A 199 17.77 -3.58 -20.50
CA SER A 199 17.54 -4.23 -19.20
C SER A 199 18.75 -4.08 -18.28
N LYS A 200 18.53 -3.77 -17.00
CA LYS A 200 19.58 -3.77 -15.97
C LYS A 200 19.11 -4.45 -14.69
N VAL A 201 20.04 -5.14 -14.02
CA VAL A 201 19.87 -5.68 -12.67
C VAL A 201 20.75 -4.87 -11.73
N VAL A 202 20.15 -4.27 -10.71
CA VAL A 202 20.83 -3.40 -9.76
C VAL A 202 21.01 -4.13 -8.43
N LEU A 203 22.26 -4.39 -8.04
CA LEU A 203 22.62 -4.95 -6.75
C LEU A 203 22.96 -3.81 -5.78
N MET A 204 21.97 -3.37 -5.01
CA MET A 204 22.02 -2.12 -4.24
C MET A 204 22.85 -2.19 -2.96
N ASN A 205 23.04 -3.38 -2.40
CA ASN A 205 23.74 -3.54 -1.13
C ASN A 205 25.26 -3.62 -1.37
N GLU A 206 26.03 -2.77 -0.69
CA GLU A 206 27.51 -2.78 -0.71
C GLU A 206 28.10 -4.08 -0.17
N GLU A 207 27.32 -4.81 0.61
CA GLU A 207 27.68 -6.08 1.19
C GLU A 207 27.35 -7.28 0.29
N CYS A 208 26.82 -7.01 -0.92
CA CYS A 208 26.65 -7.99 -1.97
C CYS A 208 28.00 -8.28 -2.63
N ARG A 209 28.39 -9.55 -2.67
CA ARG A 209 29.64 -10.03 -3.24
C ARG A 209 29.34 -11.01 -4.38
N PRO A 210 28.91 -10.51 -5.55
CA PRO A 210 28.73 -11.35 -6.72
C PRO A 210 30.07 -11.87 -7.24
N GLU A 211 30.08 -13.09 -7.76
CA GLU A 211 31.26 -13.65 -8.41
C GLU A 211 31.60 -12.91 -9.72
N GLN A 212 32.83 -13.11 -10.20
CA GLN A 212 33.35 -12.41 -11.37
C GLN A 212 32.46 -12.57 -12.61
N ALA A 213 31.88 -13.75 -12.84
CA ALA A 213 31.02 -14.01 -13.99
C ALA A 213 29.74 -13.14 -13.98
N ILE A 214 29.24 -12.77 -12.81
CA ILE A 214 28.11 -11.84 -12.65
C ILE A 214 28.58 -10.40 -12.83
N MET A 215 29.70 -10.03 -12.22
CA MET A 215 30.27 -8.67 -12.32
C MET A 215 30.63 -8.26 -13.76
N MET A 216 30.97 -9.23 -14.60
CA MET A 216 31.35 -8.99 -16.01
C MET A 216 30.13 -8.84 -16.94
N GLN A 217 28.91 -9.14 -16.48
CA GLN A 217 27.70 -8.95 -17.27
C GLN A 217 27.36 -7.46 -17.36
N ARG A 218 27.19 -6.95 -18.58
CA ARG A 218 26.93 -5.52 -18.83
C ARG A 218 25.59 -5.05 -18.27
N GLU A 219 24.68 -5.99 -18.06
CA GLU A 219 23.35 -5.81 -17.51
C GLU A 219 23.39 -5.62 -15.99
N VAL A 220 24.47 -6.01 -15.30
CA VAL A 220 24.56 -5.91 -13.85
C VAL A 220 25.20 -4.58 -13.44
N LEU A 221 24.56 -3.89 -12.51
CA LEU A 221 25.06 -2.66 -11.88
C LEU A 221 25.24 -2.91 -10.38
N LEU A 222 26.45 -2.70 -9.88
CA LEU A 222 26.79 -2.78 -8.46
C LEU A 222 26.49 -1.46 -7.72
N SER A 223 26.46 -1.55 -6.40
CA SER A 223 26.21 -0.45 -5.46
C SER A 223 27.20 0.74 -5.53
N ASP A 224 28.34 0.58 -6.18
CA ASP A 224 29.32 1.64 -6.45
C ASP A 224 29.23 2.16 -7.90
N GLN A 225 28.58 1.40 -8.79
CA GLN A 225 28.45 1.72 -10.21
C GLN A 225 27.21 2.55 -10.54
N TRP A 226 26.18 2.55 -9.70
CA TRP A 226 24.94 3.30 -9.94
C TRP A 226 25.18 4.82 -10.05
N GLN A 227 26.11 5.39 -9.28
CA GLN A 227 26.43 6.82 -9.37
C GLN A 227 27.02 7.16 -10.74
N ASN A 228 27.92 6.30 -11.25
CA ASN A 228 28.45 6.43 -12.61
C ASN A 228 27.37 6.24 -13.68
N PHE A 229 26.40 5.37 -13.44
CA PHE A 229 25.23 5.22 -14.32
C PHE A 229 24.37 6.48 -14.35
N LEU A 230 24.14 7.15 -13.22
CA LEU A 230 23.45 8.42 -13.15
C LEU A 230 24.21 9.53 -13.88
N ASP A 231 25.52 9.63 -13.65
CA ASP A 231 26.34 10.69 -14.25
C ASP A 231 26.43 10.56 -15.78
N ARG A 232 26.46 9.33 -16.30
CA ARG A 232 26.40 9.06 -17.74
C ARG A 232 25.07 9.46 -18.38
N ASN A 233 23.99 9.38 -17.61
CA ASN A 233 22.61 9.54 -18.09
C ASN A 233 21.94 10.85 -17.65
N SER A 234 22.63 11.68 -16.85
CA SER A 234 22.20 13.00 -16.41
C SER A 234 22.71 14.11 -17.34
N SER A 235 21.91 15.14 -17.54
CA SER A 235 22.22 16.30 -18.37
C SER A 235 23.44 17.12 -17.92
N LYS A 236 23.91 16.95 -16.68
CA LYS A 236 25.10 17.65 -16.13
C LYS A 236 26.43 16.94 -16.37
N GLY A 237 26.44 15.66 -16.74
CA GLY A 237 27.64 14.89 -17.15
C GLY A 237 27.87 14.84 -18.67
N PHE A 238 27.10 15.61 -19.43
CA PHE A 238 26.90 15.42 -20.87
C PHE A 238 28.06 15.88 -21.78
N THR A 239 29.12 16.50 -21.23
CA THR A 239 30.16 17.18 -22.06
C THR A 239 31.43 16.38 -22.32
N GLY A 240 31.76 15.38 -21.49
CA GLY A 240 33.07 14.70 -21.53
C GLY A 240 33.13 13.45 -22.41
N TRP A 241 32.19 12.52 -22.25
CA TRP A 241 32.26 11.19 -22.89
C TRP A 241 31.36 11.05 -24.13
N LEU A 242 30.33 11.89 -24.27
CA LEU A 242 29.52 11.97 -25.49
C LEU A 242 30.34 12.46 -26.70
N LYS A 243 31.43 13.21 -26.49
CA LYS A 243 32.42 13.47 -27.55
C LYS A 243 33.09 12.19 -28.08
N LYS A 244 33.18 11.12 -27.27
CA LYS A 244 33.75 9.82 -27.67
C LYS A 244 32.71 8.80 -28.18
N LEU A 245 31.41 9.07 -28.00
CA LEU A 245 30.33 8.29 -28.61
C LEU A 245 29.74 8.93 -29.87
N VAL A 246 30.18 10.12 -30.26
CA VAL A 246 30.07 10.60 -31.64
C VAL A 246 31.11 9.84 -32.48
N LYS A 247 30.83 8.57 -32.77
CA LYS A 247 31.27 8.00 -34.05
C LYS A 247 30.43 8.69 -35.14
N PRO A 248 31.04 9.35 -36.12
CA PRO A 248 30.34 10.17 -37.10
C PRO A 248 29.72 9.33 -38.22
N ASN A 249 28.96 8.28 -37.90
CA ASN A 249 28.17 7.53 -38.88
C ASN A 249 27.11 6.65 -38.21
N THR A 250 26.05 7.26 -37.69
CA THR A 250 24.65 6.77 -37.70
C THR A 250 23.78 7.74 -36.92
N LYS A 251 22.83 8.37 -37.60
CA LYS A 251 21.83 9.26 -36.99
C LYS A 251 20.83 8.41 -36.19
N THR A 252 20.99 8.29 -34.88
CA THR A 252 19.86 7.95 -33.99
C THR A 252 19.34 9.23 -33.36
N GLU A 253 18.50 9.94 -34.11
CA GLU A 253 17.63 10.96 -33.53
C GLU A 253 16.76 10.30 -32.46
N GLY A 254 16.56 11.00 -31.33
CA GLY A 254 15.66 10.50 -30.28
C GLY A 254 14.23 10.38 -30.79
N LEU A 255 13.32 9.83 -29.99
CA LEU A 255 11.91 9.76 -30.35
C LEU A 255 11.38 11.16 -30.68
N ASN A 256 10.59 11.26 -31.76
CA ASN A 256 9.86 12.50 -32.04
C ASN A 256 8.89 12.82 -30.89
N GLU A 257 8.47 14.08 -30.79
CA GLU A 257 7.70 14.55 -29.64
C GLU A 257 6.33 13.86 -29.49
N ALA A 258 5.67 13.53 -30.60
CA ALA A 258 4.37 12.85 -30.57
C ALA A 258 4.51 11.40 -30.06
N THR A 259 5.47 10.64 -30.59
CA THR A 259 5.79 9.29 -30.15
C THR A 259 6.23 9.28 -28.69
N ARG A 260 7.02 10.29 -28.27
CA ARG A 260 7.44 10.43 -26.87
C ARG A 260 6.25 10.66 -25.94
N LYS A 261 5.33 11.56 -26.28
CA LYS A 261 4.10 11.79 -25.51
C LYS A 261 3.23 10.53 -25.43
N GLN A 262 3.06 9.81 -26.54
CA GLN A 262 2.30 8.57 -26.56
C GLN A 262 2.96 7.48 -25.71
N LEU A 263 4.30 7.37 -25.74
CA LEU A 263 5.03 6.44 -24.90
C LEU A 263 4.86 6.77 -23.41
N GLN A 264 4.98 8.05 -23.03
CA GLN A 264 4.76 8.50 -21.65
C GLN A 264 3.36 8.14 -21.17
N PHE A 265 2.38 8.38 -22.03
CA PHE A 265 1.01 8.03 -21.79
C PHE A 265 0.81 6.51 -21.59
N ILE A 266 1.42 5.68 -22.44
CA ILE A 266 1.34 4.22 -22.32
C ILE A 266 1.95 3.76 -20.99
N LEU A 267 3.10 4.31 -20.60
CA LEU A 267 3.77 3.97 -19.36
C LEU A 267 3.00 4.46 -18.11
N SER A 268 2.43 5.66 -18.15
CA SER A 268 1.64 6.21 -17.03
C SER A 268 0.31 5.50 -16.82
N THR A 269 -0.19 4.80 -17.84
CA THR A 269 -1.44 4.02 -17.79
C THR A 269 -1.22 2.52 -17.83
N ALA A 270 0.03 2.06 -17.80
CA ALA A 270 0.34 0.65 -17.68
C ALA A 270 -0.20 0.10 -16.36
N PRO A 271 -0.71 -1.13 -16.33
CA PRO A 271 -1.19 -1.74 -15.10
C PRO A 271 -0.11 -1.75 -14.01
N THR A 272 -0.49 -1.52 -12.76
CA THR A 272 0.28 -1.74 -11.54
C THR A 272 -0.54 -2.60 -10.57
N TRP A 273 -0.28 -2.51 -9.27
CA TRP A 273 -1.07 -3.17 -8.24
C TRP A 273 -2.33 -2.36 -7.87
N ASP A 274 -3.37 -3.07 -7.43
CA ASP A 274 -4.49 -2.43 -6.74
C ASP A 274 -4.04 -1.94 -5.36
N ARG A 275 -4.69 -0.88 -4.86
CA ARG A 275 -4.37 -0.28 -3.56
C ARG A 275 -5.62 -0.18 -2.71
N LEU A 276 -5.59 -0.83 -1.54
CA LEU A 276 -6.66 -0.78 -0.54
C LEU A 276 -6.22 0.12 0.62
N VAL A 277 -7.03 1.11 0.96
CA VAL A 277 -6.79 2.04 2.08
C VAL A 277 -7.88 1.84 3.12
N LEU A 278 -7.47 1.59 4.36
CA LEU A 278 -8.38 1.40 5.48
C LEU A 278 -8.63 2.70 6.25
N VAL A 279 -9.77 2.73 6.94
CA VAL A 279 -10.08 3.76 7.95
C VAL A 279 -9.05 3.64 9.07
N GLY A 280 -8.19 4.65 9.20
CA GLY A 280 -7.03 4.63 10.10
C GLY A 280 -5.69 4.83 9.38
N GLY A 281 -5.67 4.78 8.04
CA GLY A 281 -4.51 5.13 7.22
C GLY A 281 -3.69 3.93 6.72
N SER A 282 -3.91 2.73 7.27
CA SER A 282 -3.24 1.50 6.82
C SER A 282 -3.54 1.26 5.34
N THR A 283 -2.50 0.90 4.58
CA THR A 283 -2.54 0.73 3.14
C THR A 283 -2.02 -0.65 2.76
N PHE A 284 -2.74 -1.34 1.88
CA PHE A 284 -2.32 -2.61 1.29
C PHE A 284 -2.23 -2.51 -0.21
N THR A 285 -1.16 -3.08 -0.76
CA THR A 285 -0.93 -3.21 -2.19
C THR A 285 -1.14 -4.67 -2.58
N GLY A 286 -1.79 -4.94 -3.71
CA GLY A 286 -2.11 -6.30 -4.12
C GLY A 286 -3.15 -6.38 -5.23
N ASP A 287 -3.90 -7.47 -5.29
CA ASP A 287 -4.95 -7.68 -6.29
C ASP A 287 -6.32 -7.87 -5.64
N PHE A 288 -7.27 -7.01 -6.00
CA PHE A 288 -8.68 -7.25 -5.72
C PHE A 288 -9.14 -8.52 -6.44
N GLN A 289 -9.80 -9.42 -5.72
CA GLN A 289 -10.32 -10.66 -6.29
C GLN A 289 -11.83 -10.59 -6.49
N ARG A 290 -12.56 -10.34 -5.41
CA ARG A 290 -14.02 -10.38 -5.39
C ARG A 290 -14.57 -9.78 -4.10
N PHE A 291 -15.86 -9.50 -4.11
CA PHE A 291 -16.63 -9.31 -2.90
C PHE A 291 -17.06 -10.67 -2.30
N LYS A 292 -17.28 -10.69 -1.00
CA LYS A 292 -17.85 -11.82 -0.26
C LYS A 292 -18.84 -11.27 0.76
N GLY A 293 -20.09 -11.71 0.71
CA GLY A 293 -21.16 -11.18 1.56
C GLY A 293 -22.44 -11.96 1.39
N THR A 294 -23.57 -11.33 1.75
CA THR A 294 -24.88 -11.95 1.57
C THR A 294 -25.32 -11.91 0.11
N GLN A 295 -26.28 -12.76 -0.27
CA GLN A 295 -26.78 -12.83 -1.64
C GLN A 295 -27.30 -11.47 -2.14
N GLU A 296 -28.04 -10.75 -1.30
CA GLU A 296 -28.52 -9.40 -1.59
C GLU A 296 -27.38 -8.42 -1.92
N ASP A 297 -26.28 -8.45 -1.14
CA ASP A 297 -25.13 -7.56 -1.37
C ASP A 297 -24.42 -7.89 -2.69
N LEU A 298 -24.32 -9.18 -3.02
CA LEU A 298 -23.71 -9.63 -4.27
C LEU A 298 -24.59 -9.33 -5.48
N GLU A 299 -25.91 -9.33 -5.32
CA GLU A 299 -26.87 -8.92 -6.34
C GLU A 299 -26.80 -7.41 -6.59
N ALA A 300 -26.69 -6.59 -5.54
CA ALA A 300 -26.47 -5.15 -5.65
C ALA A 300 -25.17 -4.83 -6.42
N LEU A 301 -24.16 -5.71 -6.32
CA LEU A 301 -22.87 -5.58 -7.01
C LEU A 301 -22.75 -6.44 -8.27
N ARG A 302 -23.85 -7.00 -8.79
CA ARG A 302 -23.81 -7.90 -9.97
C ARG A 302 -23.26 -7.22 -11.23
N GLY A 303 -23.48 -5.91 -11.36
CA GLY A 303 -22.96 -5.09 -12.47
C GLY A 303 -21.47 -4.77 -12.33
N PHE A 304 -20.89 -4.96 -11.14
CA PHE A 304 -19.50 -4.59 -10.89
C PHE A 304 -18.54 -5.46 -11.71
N LYS A 305 -17.74 -4.80 -12.55
CA LYS A 305 -16.62 -5.42 -13.27
C LYS A 305 -15.35 -4.65 -12.92
N ARG A 306 -14.33 -5.34 -12.42
CA ARG A 306 -13.03 -4.72 -12.05
C ARG A 306 -12.45 -3.85 -13.18
N SER A 307 -12.61 -4.28 -14.44
CA SER A 307 -12.14 -3.52 -15.61
C SER A 307 -12.89 -2.20 -15.79
N SER A 308 -14.16 -2.12 -15.40
CA SER A 308 -15.02 -0.95 -15.66
C SER A 308 -14.78 0.20 -14.69
N TYR A 309 -14.19 -0.03 -13.52
CA TYR A 309 -14.00 0.99 -12.49
C TYR A 309 -12.51 1.16 -12.17
N SER A 310 -12.11 2.40 -11.92
CA SER A 310 -10.76 2.77 -11.46
C SER A 310 -10.70 2.96 -9.94
N GLN A 311 -11.84 3.24 -9.31
CA GLN A 311 -11.91 3.57 -7.89
C GLN A 311 -13.22 3.09 -7.26
N LEU A 312 -13.10 2.68 -6.01
CA LEU A 312 -14.21 2.46 -5.08
C LEU A 312 -13.95 3.31 -3.84
N LEU A 313 -14.90 4.17 -3.47
CA LEU A 313 -14.90 4.93 -2.23
C LEU A 313 -16.01 4.42 -1.32
N VAL A 314 -15.72 4.31 -0.02
CA VAL A 314 -16.72 3.93 0.97
C VAL A 314 -17.14 5.18 1.73
N SER A 315 -18.38 5.60 1.50
CA SER A 315 -19.01 6.67 2.24
C SER A 315 -19.71 6.10 3.47
N HIS A 316 -19.15 6.42 4.64
CA HIS A 316 -19.70 6.06 5.93
C HIS A 316 -20.75 7.09 6.30
N GLN A 317 -22.04 6.75 6.21
CA GLN A 317 -23.09 7.59 6.79
C GLN A 317 -22.96 7.51 8.32
N ARG A 318 -22.35 8.50 8.96
CA ARG A 318 -22.02 8.49 10.40
C ARG A 318 -23.15 9.02 11.29
N SER A 319 -24.42 8.84 10.93
CA SER A 319 -25.52 9.07 11.86
C SER A 319 -25.61 7.89 12.84
N TRP A 320 -24.80 7.97 13.90
CA TRP A 320 -24.61 6.90 14.88
C TRP A 320 -25.89 6.53 15.65
N LEU A 321 -26.78 7.50 15.93
CA LEU A 321 -28.00 7.26 16.74
C LEU A 321 -29.00 6.31 16.05
N PRO A 322 -29.45 6.54 14.79
CA PRO A 322 -30.38 5.63 14.12
C PRO A 322 -29.80 4.24 13.85
N GLN A 323 -28.50 4.16 13.55
CA GLN A 323 -27.85 2.88 13.20
C GLN A 323 -27.62 1.99 14.43
N ILE A 324 -27.30 2.58 15.59
CA ILE A 324 -27.14 1.83 16.84
C ILE A 324 -28.50 1.41 17.41
N LEU A 325 -29.49 2.31 17.41
CA LEU A 325 -30.84 1.94 17.83
C LEU A 325 -31.40 0.86 16.91
N GLY A 326 -31.25 1.02 15.59
CA GLY A 326 -31.63 -0.01 14.62
C GLY A 326 -30.92 -1.35 14.88
N ALA A 327 -29.60 -1.36 15.11
CA ALA A 327 -28.84 -2.59 15.35
C ALA A 327 -29.27 -3.33 16.63
N ILE A 328 -29.68 -2.60 17.68
CA ILE A 328 -30.27 -3.19 18.90
C ILE A 328 -31.61 -3.87 18.60
N PHE A 329 -32.35 -3.40 17.60
CA PHE A 329 -33.60 -3.99 17.09
C PHE A 329 -33.40 -4.89 15.85
N GLY A 330 -32.16 -5.30 15.53
CA GLY A 330 -31.86 -6.24 14.45
C GLY A 330 -31.62 -5.64 13.06
N ALA A 331 -31.56 -4.31 12.92
CA ALA A 331 -31.19 -3.67 11.66
C ALA A 331 -29.69 -3.88 11.35
N ARG A 332 -29.40 -4.26 10.10
CA ARG A 332 -28.02 -4.41 9.60
C ARG A 332 -27.55 -3.06 9.06
N PRO A 333 -26.46 -2.45 9.58
CA PRO A 333 -26.01 -1.16 9.08
C PRO A 333 -25.53 -1.27 7.63
N TYR A 334 -25.91 -0.29 6.80
CA TYR A 334 -25.49 -0.18 5.41
C TYR A 334 -24.39 0.87 5.26
N VAL A 335 -23.58 0.71 4.22
CA VAL A 335 -22.57 1.68 3.78
C VAL A 335 -22.80 1.97 2.31
N LYS A 336 -22.51 3.20 1.91
CA LYS A 336 -22.64 3.63 0.52
C LYS A 336 -21.31 3.46 -0.19
N LEU A 337 -21.31 2.73 -1.29
CA LEU A 337 -20.19 2.60 -2.21
C LEU A 337 -20.35 3.62 -3.32
N VAL A 338 -19.29 4.36 -3.62
CA VAL A 338 -19.21 5.24 -4.78
C VAL A 338 -18.15 4.65 -5.71
N LEU A 339 -18.58 4.19 -6.88
CA LEU A 339 -17.77 3.51 -7.88
C LEU A 339 -17.50 4.46 -9.03
N SER A 340 -16.24 4.83 -9.24
CA SER A 340 -15.86 5.73 -10.34
C SER A 340 -15.45 4.93 -11.57
N SER A 341 -16.15 5.18 -12.68
CA SER A 341 -15.87 4.52 -13.96
C SER A 341 -14.44 4.80 -14.42
N ARG A 342 -13.80 3.79 -15.01
CA ARG A 342 -12.49 3.95 -15.62
C ARG A 342 -12.59 4.80 -16.88
N ASP A 343 -11.74 5.81 -16.94
CA ASP A 343 -11.57 6.61 -18.12
C ASP A 343 -10.62 5.92 -19.12
N TYR A 344 -11.15 5.52 -20.28
CA TYR A 344 -10.37 4.91 -21.36
C TYR A 344 -9.97 5.92 -22.46
N ARG A 345 -10.38 7.19 -22.34
CA ARG A 345 -10.16 8.27 -23.35
C ARG A 345 -8.68 8.47 -23.69
N ASP A 346 -7.85 8.18 -22.72
CA ASP A 346 -6.44 8.48 -22.69
C ASP A 346 -5.64 7.55 -23.64
N GLY A 347 -6.21 6.43 -24.08
CA GLY A 347 -5.53 5.29 -24.70
C GLY A 347 -5.19 5.30 -26.19
N ASN A 348 -5.77 6.18 -27.03
CA ASN A 348 -5.62 6.04 -28.47
C ASN A 348 -5.92 7.33 -29.26
N PRO A 349 -4.92 8.02 -29.85
CA PRO A 349 -5.15 9.19 -30.70
C PRO A 349 -6.02 8.92 -31.95
N GLY A 350 -6.20 7.65 -32.34
CA GLY A 350 -6.98 7.23 -33.49
C GLY A 350 -8.43 6.83 -33.20
N TRP A 351 -8.90 6.92 -31.95
CA TRP A 351 -10.30 6.64 -31.62
C TRP A 351 -11.11 7.93 -31.69
N SER A 352 -11.37 8.41 -32.91
CA SER A 352 -12.25 9.54 -33.17
C SER A 352 -13.70 9.23 -32.76
N ASP A 353 -14.34 10.20 -32.09
CA ASP A 353 -15.78 10.43 -32.01
C ASP A 353 -16.71 9.44 -31.28
N ARG A 354 -16.20 8.58 -30.39
CA ARG A 354 -17.11 7.98 -29.39
C ARG A 354 -17.32 8.96 -28.24
N LYS A 355 -18.52 9.59 -28.26
CA LYS A 355 -19.15 10.44 -27.22
C LYS A 355 -18.32 10.55 -25.95
N GLN A 356 -17.89 11.78 -25.64
CA GLN A 356 -17.34 12.20 -24.35
C GLN A 356 -18.06 11.48 -23.20
N GLN A 357 -17.51 10.36 -22.74
CA GLN A 357 -18.12 9.60 -21.66
C GLN A 357 -17.55 10.20 -20.37
N GLU A 358 -18.37 11.02 -19.73
CA GLU A 358 -18.07 11.62 -18.43
C GLU A 358 -17.75 10.51 -17.43
N VAL A 359 -16.83 10.77 -16.48
CA VAL A 359 -16.57 9.81 -15.40
C VAL A 359 -17.87 9.66 -14.63
N VAL A 360 -18.52 8.51 -14.78
CA VAL A 360 -19.78 8.22 -14.09
C VAL A 360 -19.42 7.68 -12.72
N ASN A 361 -19.95 8.34 -11.69
CA ASN A 361 -19.95 7.81 -10.34
C ASN A 361 -21.27 7.07 -10.13
N GLU A 362 -21.19 5.75 -10.00
CA GLU A 362 -22.32 4.92 -9.63
C GLU A 362 -22.34 4.74 -8.12
N GLU A 363 -23.52 4.83 -7.54
CA GLU A 363 -23.72 4.69 -6.11
C GLU A 363 -24.50 3.42 -5.82
N THR A 364 -24.06 2.65 -4.84
CA THR A 364 -24.71 1.41 -4.43
C THR A 364 -24.61 1.26 -2.92
N GLU A 365 -25.70 0.86 -2.28
CA GLU A 365 -25.71 0.57 -0.85
C GLU A 365 -25.55 -0.92 -0.61
N VAL A 366 -24.69 -1.27 0.34
CA VAL A 366 -24.41 -2.66 0.74
C VAL A 366 -24.31 -2.74 2.25
N ARG A 367 -24.51 -3.93 2.81
CA ARG A 367 -24.34 -4.12 4.26
C ARG A 367 -22.89 -3.91 4.66
N SER A 368 -22.70 -3.37 5.86
CA SER A 368 -21.38 -3.08 6.44
C SER A 368 -20.50 -4.33 6.60
N GLY A 369 -21.12 -5.52 6.66
CA GLY A 369 -20.46 -6.81 6.78
C GLY A 369 -19.99 -7.42 5.45
N LEU A 370 -20.23 -6.75 4.32
CA LEU A 370 -19.61 -7.12 3.05
C LEU A 370 -18.08 -7.09 3.20
N GLU A 371 -17.41 -8.09 2.64
CA GLU A 371 -15.96 -8.24 2.69
C GLU A 371 -15.35 -8.07 1.30
N ILE A 372 -14.22 -7.38 1.24
CA ILE A 372 -13.34 -7.31 0.08
C ILE A 372 -12.29 -8.42 0.22
N MET A 373 -12.31 -9.38 -0.71
CA MET A 373 -11.28 -10.40 -0.80
C MET A 373 -10.11 -9.85 -1.62
N PHE A 374 -8.95 -9.69 -0.98
CA PHE A 374 -7.79 -9.02 -1.54
C PHE A 374 -6.53 -9.86 -1.36
N ARG A 375 -5.78 -10.07 -2.44
CA ARG A 375 -4.50 -10.79 -2.41
C ARG A 375 -3.38 -9.79 -2.21
N VAL A 376 -2.90 -9.65 -0.98
CA VAL A 376 -1.78 -8.74 -0.66
C VAL A 376 -0.47 -9.26 -1.27
N VAL A 377 0.38 -8.36 -1.75
CA VAL A 377 1.72 -8.70 -2.26
C VAL A 377 2.51 -9.46 -1.18
N GLY A 378 3.25 -10.50 -1.59
CA GLY A 378 4.02 -11.37 -0.69
C GLY A 378 3.18 -12.41 0.08
N GLN A 379 1.85 -12.32 0.06
CA GLN A 379 0.96 -13.24 0.77
C GLN A 379 0.36 -14.29 -0.18
N SER A 380 0.45 -15.57 0.21
CA SER A 380 -0.11 -16.68 -0.58
C SER A 380 -1.64 -16.80 -0.43
N LYS A 381 -2.17 -16.40 0.73
CA LYS A 381 -3.60 -16.47 1.07
C LYS A 381 -4.32 -15.17 0.75
N LEU A 382 -5.59 -15.31 0.38
CA LEU A 382 -6.49 -14.16 0.26
C LEU A 382 -6.82 -13.62 1.65
N GLN A 383 -6.72 -12.31 1.80
CA GLN A 383 -7.11 -11.61 3.01
C GLN A 383 -8.51 -11.03 2.83
N SER A 384 -9.25 -10.98 3.93
CA SER A 384 -10.60 -10.43 4.00
C SER A 384 -10.57 -9.09 4.68
N PHE A 385 -11.14 -8.07 4.03
CA PHE A 385 -11.25 -6.72 4.56
C PHE A 385 -12.72 -6.30 4.61
N PRO A 386 -13.31 -6.11 5.80
CA PRO A 386 -14.67 -5.61 5.92
C PRO A 386 -14.81 -4.23 5.27
N VAL A 387 -15.81 -4.03 4.43
CA VAL A 387 -16.03 -2.76 3.70
C VAL A 387 -16.20 -1.59 4.66
N ASN A 388 -16.80 -1.80 5.84
CA ASN A 388 -16.92 -0.76 6.87
C ASN A 388 -15.58 -0.33 7.50
N LYS A 389 -14.48 -1.04 7.23
CA LYS A 389 -13.11 -0.64 7.59
C LYS A 389 -12.35 -0.09 6.40
N VAL A 390 -12.90 -0.13 5.19
CA VAL A 390 -12.30 0.41 3.98
C VAL A 390 -12.66 1.88 3.85
N LEU A 391 -11.67 2.69 3.50
CA LEU A 391 -11.85 4.09 3.10
C LEU A 391 -11.99 4.17 1.57
N SER A 392 -11.06 3.53 0.86
CA SER A 392 -11.04 3.53 -0.59
C SER A 392 -10.26 2.34 -1.15
N MET A 393 -10.56 1.97 -2.38
CA MET A 393 -9.77 1.03 -3.17
C MET A 393 -9.52 1.62 -4.56
N SER A 394 -8.26 1.71 -4.97
CA SER A 394 -7.87 2.05 -6.33
C SER A 394 -7.61 0.77 -7.11
N LEU A 395 -8.21 0.66 -8.29
CA LEU A 395 -8.13 -0.51 -9.15
C LEU A 395 -7.26 -0.17 -10.37
N SER A 396 -6.09 -0.80 -10.45
CA SER A 396 -5.23 -0.69 -11.62
C SER A 396 -5.88 -1.34 -12.85
N ALA A 397 -5.57 -0.84 -14.05
CA ALA A 397 -6.04 -1.39 -15.32
C ALA A 397 -5.71 -2.89 -15.51
#